data_AF-A0A7S4DW76-F1
#
_entry.id   AF-A0A7S4DW76-F1
#
_cell.length_a   1.000
_cell.length_b   1.000
_cell.length_c   1.000
_cell.angle_alpha   90.00
_cell.angle_beta   90.00
_cell.angle_gamma   90.00
#
_symmetry.space_group_name_H-M   'P 1'
#
loop_
_entity.id
_entity.type
_entity.pdbx_description
1 polymer ?
#
loop_
_entity_poly.entity_id
_entity_poly.type
_entity_poly.pdbx_seq_one_letter_code
_entity_poly.pdbx_strand_id
1 'polypeptide(L)'
;AYFVLFSALSTGFPKVIGLLLRFLPFYLGYSFLGMALFARCSPRFRSPDAAAVTLFSCANGDSIEDTIQRVAVCGDPALGRIYIISFTAVVICVVLNILLVVVEDAFFATK
;
A
#
# COMPACT_ATOMS: atom_id res chain seq x y z
N ALA A 1 4.32 6.62 31.20
CA ALA A 1 3.82 5.86 30.04
C ALA A 1 3.52 6.77 28.84
N TYR A 2 2.59 7.74 28.95
CA TYR A 2 2.21 8.64 27.84
C TYR A 2 3.37 9.47 27.25
N PHE A 3 4.29 9.97 28.08
CA PHE A 3 5.43 10.77 27.62
C PHE A 3 6.41 9.97 26.74
N VAL A 4 6.67 8.71 27.09
CA VAL A 4 7.54 7.80 26.31
C VAL A 4 6.91 7.52 24.94
N LEU A 5 5.59 7.34 24.90
CA LEU A 5 4.84 7.08 23.67
C LEU A 5 4.87 8.29 22.73
N PHE A 6 4.64 9.50 23.27
CA PHE A 6 4.72 10.75 22.51
C PHE A 6 6.15 11.02 21.98
N SER A 7 7.16 10.80 22.82
CA SER A 7 8.57 10.99 22.44
C SER A 7 9.02 9.98 21.39
N ALA A 8 8.64 8.70 21.52
CA ALA A 8 8.92 7.67 20.53
C ALA A 8 8.24 7.97 19.18
N LEU A 9 6.98 8.43 19.21
CA LEU A 9 6.27 8.84 18.00
C LEU A 9 6.95 10.03 17.32
N SER A 10 7.28 11.09 18.06
CA SER A 10 7.94 12.28 17.52
C SER A 10 9.30 11.95 16.90
N THR A 11 10.05 11.02 17.52
CA THR A 11 11.36 10.57 17.03
C THR A 11 11.26 9.64 15.81
N GLY A 12 10.25 8.76 15.78
CA GLY A 12 10.01 7.82 14.68
C GLY A 12 9.32 8.45 13.46
N PHE A 13 8.50 9.47 13.68
CA PHE A 13 7.70 10.15 12.63
C PHE A 13 8.53 10.62 11.41
N PRO A 14 9.66 11.32 11.56
CA PRO A 14 10.47 11.73 10.41
C PRO A 14 11.07 10.53 9.65
N LYS A 15 11.43 9.44 10.35
CA LYS A 15 11.93 8.21 9.73
C LYS A 15 10.82 7.53 8.90
N VAL A 16 9.61 7.47 9.45
CA VAL A 16 8.42 6.91 8.76
C VAL A 16 8.07 7.72 7.51
N ILE A 17 8.04 9.05 7.59
CA ILE A 17 7.80 9.90 6.41
C ILE A 17 8.87 9.67 5.34
N GLY A 18 10.14 9.60 5.74
CA GLY A 18 11.24 9.29 4.81
C GLY A 18 11.06 7.96 4.09
N LEU A 19 10.55 6.93 4.77
CA LEU A 19 10.24 5.62 4.17
C LEU A 19 9.03 5.70 3.22
N LEU A 20 7.97 6.39 3.62
CA LEU A 20 6.78 6.57 2.76
C LEU A 20 7.12 7.34 1.48
N LEU A 21 7.98 8.37 1.55
CA LEU A 21 8.46 9.10 0.38
C LEU A 21 9.28 8.20 -0.57
N ARG A 22 10.07 7.27 -0.03
CA ARG A 22 10.81 6.28 -0.83
C ARG A 22 9.89 5.24 -1.47
N PHE A 23 8.78 4.91 -0.82
CA PHE A 23 7.78 3.99 -1.33
C PHE A 23 6.84 4.61 -2.38
N LEU A 24 6.69 5.95 -2.36
CA LEU A 24 5.81 6.69 -3.26
C LEU A 24 5.97 6.35 -4.76
N PRO A 25 7.18 6.28 -5.37
CA PRO A 25 7.31 5.92 -6.78
C PRO A 25 6.83 4.50 -7.09
N PHE A 26 7.03 3.54 -6.19
CA PHE A 26 6.50 2.18 -6.34
C PHE A 26 4.97 2.19 -6.33
N TYR A 27 4.37 2.90 -5.37
CA TYR A 27 2.93 3.02 -5.24
C TYR A 27 2.28 3.71 -6.46
N LEU A 28 2.86 4.82 -6.91
CA LEU A 28 2.41 5.52 -8.12
C LEU A 28 2.57 4.65 -9.36
N GLY A 29 3.68 3.91 -9.49
CA GLY A 29 3.92 2.98 -10.59
C GLY A 29 2.81 1.93 -10.70
N TYR A 30 2.43 1.31 -9.57
CA TYR A 30 1.29 0.40 -9.55
C TYR A 30 -0.02 1.14 -9.88
N SER A 31 -0.29 2.31 -9.31
CA SER A 31 -1.53 3.06 -9.61
C SER A 31 -1.70 3.35 -11.11
N PHE A 32 -0.65 3.85 -11.77
CA PHE A 32 -0.67 4.11 -13.21
C PHE A 32 -0.75 2.82 -14.05
N LEU A 33 -0.06 1.75 -13.63
CA LEU A 33 -0.14 0.46 -14.30
C LEU A 33 -1.54 -0.16 -14.20
N GLY A 34 -2.14 -0.16 -13.01
CA GLY A 34 -3.51 -0.62 -12.79
C GLY A 34 -4.53 0.17 -13.60
N MET A 35 -4.34 1.49 -13.69
CA MET A 35 -5.14 2.32 -14.60
C MET A 35 -4.96 1.89 -16.06
N ALA A 36 -3.71 1.78 -16.54
CA ALA A 36 -3.44 1.40 -17.93
C ALA A 36 -4.03 0.04 -18.32
N LEU A 37 -4.00 -0.93 -17.39
CA LEU A 37 -4.50 -2.29 -17.62
C LEU A 37 -6.03 -2.39 -17.49
N PHE A 38 -6.63 -1.70 -16.51
CA PHE A 38 -8.01 -1.99 -16.09
C PHE A 38 -8.98 -0.81 -16.22
N ALA A 39 -8.55 0.37 -16.68
CA ALA A 39 -9.40 1.57 -16.77
C ALA A 39 -10.67 1.39 -17.59
N ARG A 40 -10.68 0.50 -18.59
CA ARG A 40 -11.84 0.27 -19.45
C ARG A 40 -12.91 -0.63 -18.83
N CYS A 41 -12.54 -1.47 -17.86
CA CYS A 41 -13.43 -2.49 -17.35
C CYS A 41 -13.85 -2.28 -15.90
N SER A 42 -13.03 -1.61 -15.09
CA SER A 42 -13.31 -1.41 -13.68
C SER A 42 -13.36 0.08 -13.35
N PRO A 43 -14.46 0.58 -12.75
CA PRO A 43 -14.53 1.98 -12.32
C PRO A 43 -13.47 2.30 -11.25
N ARG A 44 -12.97 1.30 -10.53
CA ARG A 44 -11.91 1.43 -9.53
C ARG A 44 -10.54 1.82 -10.10
N PHE A 45 -10.31 1.53 -11.38
CA PHE A 45 -9.06 1.84 -12.07
C PHE A 45 -9.26 2.88 -13.19
N ARG A 46 -10.41 3.57 -13.22
CA ARG A 46 -10.76 4.49 -14.31
C ARG A 46 -9.90 5.75 -14.35
N SER A 47 -9.45 6.21 -13.18
CA SER A 47 -8.59 7.38 -13.00
C SER A 47 -7.42 7.02 -12.08
N PRO A 48 -6.29 7.75 -12.14
CA PRO A 48 -5.14 7.46 -11.28
C PRO A 48 -5.45 7.71 -9.81
N ASP A 49 -6.37 8.63 -9.52
CA ASP A 49 -6.91 8.88 -8.18
C ASP A 49 -7.71 7.68 -7.65
N ALA A 50 -8.67 7.17 -8.44
CA ALA A 50 -9.46 6.01 -8.05
C ALA A 50 -8.58 4.75 -7.89
N ALA A 51 -7.60 4.58 -8.77
CA ALA A 51 -6.63 3.49 -8.70
C ALA A 51 -5.77 3.59 -7.43
N ALA A 52 -5.32 4.81 -7.07
CA ALA A 52 -4.61 5.05 -5.83
C ALA A 52 -5.49 4.70 -4.61
N VAL A 53 -6.71 5.22 -4.51
CA VAL A 53 -7.62 4.91 -3.39
C VAL A 53 -7.86 3.40 -3.27
N THR A 54 -8.07 2.71 -4.40
CA THR A 54 -8.28 1.26 -4.42
C THR A 54 -7.05 0.50 -3.92
N LEU A 55 -5.85 0.88 -4.37
CA LEU A 55 -4.60 0.27 -3.92
C LEU A 55 -4.30 0.61 -2.46
N PHE A 56 -4.66 1.79 -1.97
CA PHE A 56 -4.55 2.14 -0.56
C PHE A 56 -5.46 1.28 0.33
N SER A 57 -6.70 1.02 -0.09
CA SER A 57 -7.57 0.06 0.59
C SER A 57 -6.96 -1.34 0.61
N CYS A 58 -6.49 -1.83 -0.55
CA CYS A 58 -5.85 -3.15 -0.65
C CYS A 58 -4.58 -3.26 0.21
N ALA A 59 -3.77 -2.19 0.28
CA ALA A 59 -2.57 -2.11 1.13
C ALA A 59 -2.87 -2.31 2.62
N ASN A 60 -4.05 -1.87 3.06
CA ASN A 60 -4.53 -2.07 4.43
C ASN A 60 -5.30 -3.39 4.63
N GLY A 61 -5.38 -4.23 3.61
CA GLY A 61 -6.09 -5.50 3.66
C GLY A 61 -7.59 -5.41 3.36
N ASP A 62 -8.09 -4.24 2.98
CA ASP A 62 -9.50 -4.03 2.67
C ASP A 62 -9.83 -4.39 1.21
N SER A 63 -10.99 -5.03 1.03
CA SER A 63 -11.63 -5.24 -0.27
C SER A 63 -10.76 -5.92 -1.34
N ILE A 64 -9.82 -6.78 -0.94
CA ILE A 64 -8.91 -7.50 -1.85
C ILE A 64 -9.69 -8.43 -2.78
N GLU A 65 -10.57 -9.27 -2.23
CA GLU A 65 -11.32 -10.26 -3.01
C GLU A 65 -12.27 -9.59 -4.02
N ASP A 66 -13.04 -8.59 -3.58
CA ASP A 66 -13.94 -7.84 -4.46
C ASP A 66 -13.16 -7.10 -5.56
N THR A 67 -11.96 -6.60 -5.27
CA THR A 67 -11.11 -5.98 -6.30
C THR A 67 -10.59 -7.01 -7.29
N ILE A 68 -10.18 -8.21 -6.86
CA ILE A 68 -9.80 -9.31 -7.76
C ILE A 68 -10.97 -9.69 -8.66
N GLN A 69 -12.18 -9.85 -8.11
CA GLN A 69 -13.36 -10.20 -8.90
C GLN A 69 -13.68 -9.15 -9.96
N ARG A 70 -13.61 -7.86 -9.63
CA ARG A 70 -13.87 -6.77 -10.58
C ARG A 70 -12.82 -6.66 -11.69
N VAL A 71 -11.57 -6.98 -11.38
CA VAL A 71 -10.49 -6.96 -12.35
C VAL A 71 -10.50 -8.22 -13.22
N ALA A 72 -10.95 -9.36 -12.69
CA ALA A 72 -11.04 -10.63 -13.42
C ALA A 72 -12.02 -10.61 -14.61
N VAL A 73 -12.99 -9.68 -14.60
CA VAL A 73 -13.91 -9.45 -15.74
C VAL A 73 -13.19 -8.76 -16.92
N CYS A 74 -12.01 -8.20 -16.71
CA CYS A 74 -11.23 -7.46 -17.70
C CYS A 74 -10.14 -8.33 -18.34
N GLY A 75 -10.47 -9.06 -19.39
CA GLY A 75 -9.48 -9.83 -20.16
C GLY A 75 -9.06 -11.13 -19.46
N ASP A 76 -7.76 -11.35 -19.27
CA ASP A 76 -7.25 -12.56 -18.64
C ASP A 76 -7.37 -12.47 -17.10
N PRO A 77 -8.21 -13.30 -16.46
CA PRO A 77 -8.42 -13.27 -15.01
C PRO A 77 -7.14 -13.57 -14.21
N ALA A 78 -6.18 -14.29 -14.80
CA ALA A 78 -4.91 -14.58 -14.14
C ALA A 78 -4.07 -13.30 -13.94
N LEU A 79 -4.06 -12.41 -14.94
CA LEU A 79 -3.27 -11.18 -14.91
C LEU A 79 -3.76 -10.22 -13.82
N GLY A 80 -5.08 -10.04 -13.70
CA GLY A 80 -5.69 -9.24 -12.62
C GLY A 80 -5.39 -9.79 -11.24
N ARG A 81 -5.46 -11.12 -11.09
CA ARG A 81 -5.19 -11.80 -9.83
C ARG A 81 -3.73 -11.67 -9.42
N ILE A 82 -2.79 -11.89 -10.34
CA ILE A 82 -1.35 -11.73 -10.09
C ILE A 82 -1.04 -10.27 -9.73
N TYR A 83 -1.64 -9.31 -10.43
CA TYR A 83 -1.43 -7.89 -10.16
C TYR A 83 -1.85 -7.49 -8.73
N ILE A 84 -3.08 -7.81 -8.30
CA ILE A 84 -3.56 -7.44 -6.96
C ILE A 84 -2.81 -8.22 -5.87
N ILE A 85 -2.57 -9.52 -6.05
CA ILE A 85 -1.87 -10.34 -5.06
C ILE A 85 -0.42 -9.87 -4.89
N SER A 86 0.30 -9.61 -5.99
CA SER A 86 1.70 -9.17 -5.92
C SER A 86 1.84 -7.83 -5.22
N PHE A 87 1.00 -6.84 -5.55
CA PHE A 87 0.98 -5.55 -4.86
C PHE A 87 0.72 -5.71 -3.37
N THR A 88 -0.37 -6.41 -3.01
CA THR A 88 -0.79 -6.55 -1.62
C THR A 88 0.23 -7.35 -0.80
N ALA A 89 0.81 -8.41 -1.38
CA ALA A 89 1.87 -9.19 -0.72
C ALA A 89 3.11 -8.33 -0.43
N VAL A 90 3.57 -7.51 -1.37
CA VAL A 90 4.72 -6.62 -1.14
C VAL A 90 4.40 -5.60 -0.04
N VAL A 91 3.22 -4.98 -0.07
CA VAL A 91 2.88 -3.98 0.94
C VAL A 91 2.74 -4.60 2.32
N ILE A 92 1.99 -5.69 2.46
CA ILE A 92 1.73 -6.31 3.75
C ILE A 92 2.97 -7.03 4.29
N CYS A 93 3.65 -7.82 3.47
CA CYS A 93 4.77 -8.65 3.94
C CYS A 93 6.11 -7.90 3.99
N VAL A 94 6.27 -6.79 3.26
CA VAL A 94 7.55 -6.06 3.20
C VAL A 94 7.40 -4.66 3.77
N VAL A 95 6.53 -3.83 3.21
CA VAL A 95 6.48 -2.40 3.57
C VAL A 95 5.99 -2.20 5.00
N LEU A 96 4.91 -2.88 5.40
CA LEU A 96 4.39 -2.81 6.77
C LEU A 96 5.39 -3.38 7.78
N ASN A 97 6.10 -4.46 7.43
CA ASN A 97 7.12 -5.04 8.29
C ASN A 97 8.31 -4.09 8.48
N ILE A 98 8.77 -3.40 7.43
CA ILE A 98 9.83 -2.39 7.55
C ILE A 98 9.34 -1.20 8.40
N LEU A 99 8.10 -0.75 8.21
CA LEU A 99 7.51 0.31 9.03
C LEU A 99 7.49 -0.06 10.52
N LEU A 100 7.12 -1.30 10.84
CA LEU A 100 7.11 -1.82 12.20
C LEU A 100 8.52 -1.75 12.81
N VAL A 101 9.54 -2.24 12.09
CA VAL A 101 10.94 -2.20 12.53
C VAL A 101 11.41 -0.76 12.80
N VAL A 102 11.02 0.21 11.96
CA VAL A 102 11.39 1.62 12.16
C VAL A 102 10.75 2.21 13.41
N VAL A 103 9.48 1.87 13.67
CA VAL A 103 8.77 2.33 14.88
C VAL A 103 9.33 1.66 16.13
N GLU A 104 9.67 0.38 16.06
CA GLU A 104 10.29 -0.39 17.13
C GLU A 104 11.68 0.17 17.50
N ASP A 105 12.52 0.49 16.52
CA ASP A 105 13.82 1.14 16.72
C ASP A 105 13.68 2.51 17.42
N ALA A 106 12.70 3.32 17.02
CA ALA A 106 12.42 4.60 17.67
C ALA A 106 11.91 4.44 19.12
N PHE A 107 11.15 3.39 19.39
CA PHE A 107 10.67 3.07 20.73
C PHE A 107 11.81 2.64 21.65
N PHE A 108 12.70 1.75 21.19
CA PHE A 108 13.87 1.32 21.97
C PHE A 108 14.87 2.44 22.21
N ALA A 109 15.05 3.37 21.26
CA ALA A 109 15.92 4.53 21.46
C ALA A 109 15.42 5.52 22.53
N THR A 110 14.14 5.44 22.92
CA THR A 110 13.52 6.31 23.93
C THR A 110 13.49 5.67 25.32
N LYS A 111 13.84 4.39 25.44
CA LYS A 111 13.82 3.62 26.70
C LYS A 111 15.20 3.63 27.38
#